data_AF-A0A3L7Z6T7-F1
#
_entry.id   AF-A0A3L7Z6T7-F1
#
_cell.length_a   1.000
_cell.length_b   1.000
_cell.length_c   1.000
_cell.angle_alpha   90.00
_cell.angle_beta   90.00
_cell.angle_gamma   90.00
#
_symmetry.space_group_name_H-M   'P 1'
#
loop_
_entity.id
_entity.type
_entity.pdbx_description
1 polymer ?
#
loop_
_entity_poly.entity_id
_entity_poly.type
_entity_poly.pdbx_seq_one_letter_code
_entity_poly.pdbx_strand_id
1 'polypeptide(L)'
;MAEKTRYSDAELEEFRAIIMEKLELAQRDYEQLKKSLMGLDGNDTDDTSPTYKVLEEGANTLSKEETTRLAQRQLKFIQGLQAALVRIENKTYGICRETGKLIPAERLRAVPHATLSIEAKNSGKK
;
A
#
# COMPACT_ATOMS: atom_id res chain seq x y z
N MET A 1 17.14 2.19 33.12
CA MET A 1 16.94 1.13 32.11
C MET A 1 16.99 1.81 30.75
N ALA A 2 17.93 1.48 29.88
CA ALA A 2 18.09 2.16 28.60
C ALA A 2 16.88 1.84 27.70
N GLU A 3 16.00 2.81 27.53
CA GLU A 3 14.86 2.72 26.62
C GLU A 3 15.43 2.52 25.21
N LYS A 4 15.22 1.35 24.61
CA LYS A 4 15.67 1.08 23.24
C LYS A 4 14.86 1.97 22.29
N THR A 5 15.49 3.05 21.83
CA THR A 5 14.88 4.04 20.93
C THR A 5 14.98 3.66 19.44
N ARG A 6 15.73 2.58 19.11
CA ARG A 6 15.91 2.10 17.73
C ARG A 6 16.11 0.59 17.66
N TYR A 7 15.80 0.04 16.49
CA TYR A 7 16.12 -1.34 16.09
C TYR A 7 17.61 -1.48 15.73
N SER A 8 18.14 -2.70 15.90
CA SER A 8 19.49 -3.05 15.42
C SER A 8 19.52 -3.15 13.90
N ASP A 9 20.70 -2.96 13.31
CA ASP A 9 20.95 -3.13 11.87
C ASP A 9 20.48 -4.50 11.34
N ALA A 10 20.80 -5.59 12.03
CA ALA A 10 20.32 -6.92 11.67
C ALA A 10 18.77 -7.03 11.61
N GLU A 11 18.05 -6.39 12.54
CA GLU A 11 16.58 -6.37 12.53
C GLU A 11 16.06 -5.51 11.37
N LEU A 12 16.71 -4.38 11.10
CA LEU A 12 16.39 -3.49 9.99
C LEU A 12 16.57 -4.18 8.62
N GLU A 13 17.57 -5.04 8.47
CA GLU A 13 17.76 -5.84 7.26
C GLU A 13 16.65 -6.88 7.07
N GLU A 14 16.20 -7.55 8.14
CA GLU A 14 15.03 -8.44 8.10
C GLU A 14 13.79 -7.70 7.60
N PHE A 15 13.51 -6.51 8.17
CA PHE A 15 12.39 -5.67 7.73
C PHE A 15 12.54 -5.20 6.28
N ARG A 16 13.76 -4.87 5.85
CA ARG A 16 14.04 -4.45 4.48
C ARG A 16 13.67 -5.54 3.48
N ALA A 17 14.07 -6.79 3.75
CA ALA A 17 13.75 -7.93 2.90
C ALA A 17 12.22 -8.12 2.78
N ILE A 18 11.51 -8.11 3.91
CA ILE A 18 10.04 -8.23 3.95
C ILE A 18 9.36 -7.09 3.16
N ILE A 19 9.86 -5.85 3.31
CA ILE A 19 9.31 -4.70 2.60
C ILE A 19 9.53 -4.82 1.09
N MET A 20 10.72 -5.26 0.67
CA MET A 20 11.07 -5.41 -0.73
C MET A 20 10.17 -6.46 -1.40
N GLU A 21 10.00 -7.63 -0.78
CA GLU A 21 9.10 -8.68 -1.27
C GLU A 21 7.66 -8.16 -1.41
N LYS A 22 7.14 -7.47 -0.38
CA LYS A 22 5.79 -6.88 -0.43
C LYS A 22 5.68 -5.77 -1.47
N LEU A 23 6.75 -5.02 -1.74
CA LEU A 23 6.78 -3.94 -2.73
C LEU A 23 6.68 -4.50 -4.14
N GLU A 24 7.39 -5.59 -4.44
CA GLU A 24 7.30 -6.27 -5.74
C GLU A 24 5.87 -6.82 -5.98
N LEU A 25 5.31 -7.53 -4.99
CA LEU A 25 3.91 -7.97 -5.03
C LEU A 25 2.94 -6.80 -5.24
N ALA A 26 3.14 -5.72 -4.50
CA ALA A 26 2.29 -4.54 -4.57
C ALA A 26 2.35 -3.83 -5.93
N GLN A 27 3.53 -3.76 -6.54
CA GLN A 27 3.73 -3.19 -7.88
C GLN A 27 3.07 -4.05 -8.95
N ARG A 28 3.19 -5.38 -8.85
CA ARG A 28 2.54 -6.31 -9.77
C ARG A 28 1.03 -6.14 -9.76
N ASP A 29 0.43 -6.07 -8.56
CA ASP A 29 -1.02 -5.86 -8.39
C ASP A 29 -1.47 -4.49 -8.95
N TYR A 30 -0.71 -3.43 -8.67
CA TYR A 30 -0.98 -2.10 -9.24
C TYR A 30 -0.93 -2.12 -10.78
N GLU A 31 0.03 -2.83 -11.37
CA GLU A 31 0.13 -2.94 -12.82
C GLU A 31 -1.03 -3.72 -13.42
N GLN A 32 -1.53 -4.76 -12.75
CA GLN A 32 -2.75 -5.45 -13.16
C GLN A 32 -3.98 -4.52 -13.11
N LEU A 33 -4.18 -3.80 -12.00
CA LEU A 33 -5.25 -2.82 -11.87
C LEU A 33 -5.16 -1.73 -12.96
N LYS A 34 -3.95 -1.27 -13.27
CA LYS A 34 -3.69 -0.29 -14.33
C LYS A 34 -4.02 -0.85 -15.72
N LYS A 35 -3.67 -2.11 -16.01
CA LYS A 35 -4.02 -2.77 -17.28
C LYS A 35 -5.53 -2.91 -17.43
N SER A 36 -6.24 -3.32 -16.38
CA SER A 36 -7.71 -3.36 -16.36
C SER A 36 -8.32 -1.96 -16.58
N LEU A 37 -7.76 -0.92 -15.97
CA LEU A 37 -8.23 0.47 -16.16
C LEU A 37 -8.02 0.97 -17.59
N MET A 38 -6.88 0.64 -18.19
CA MET A 38 -6.52 1.03 -19.56
C MET A 38 -7.29 0.25 -20.63
N GLY A 39 -8.13 -0.73 -20.25
CA GLY A 39 -8.86 -1.57 -21.20
C GLY A 39 -7.94 -2.41 -22.08
N LEU A 40 -6.71 -2.69 -21.60
CA LEU A 40 -5.77 -3.59 -22.27
C LEU A 40 -6.11 -5.07 -22.03
N ASP A 41 -7.08 -5.34 -21.15
CA ASP A 41 -7.79 -6.61 -21.08
C ASP A 41 -8.74 -6.64 -22.27
N GLY A 42 -8.31 -7.32 -23.34
CA GLY A 42 -8.98 -7.33 -24.65
C GLY A 42 -10.36 -7.94 -24.59
N ASN A 43 -11.36 -7.18 -24.15
CA ASN A 43 -12.75 -7.48 -24.43
C ASN A 43 -13.10 -6.89 -25.80
N ASP A 44 -12.60 -7.57 -26.83
CA ASP A 44 -13.02 -7.47 -28.23
C ASP A 44 -14.53 -7.75 -28.29
N THR A 45 -15.35 -6.72 -28.07
CA THR A 45 -16.81 -6.80 -28.18
C THR A 45 -17.21 -6.08 -29.45
N ASP A 46 -16.80 -6.64 -30.59
CA ASP A 46 -17.14 -6.13 -31.92
C ASP A 46 -18.60 -6.44 -32.32
N ASP A 47 -19.35 -7.18 -31.48
CA ASP A 47 -20.70 -7.64 -31.81
C ASP A 47 -21.71 -7.44 -30.66
N THR A 48 -22.11 -6.18 -30.38
CA THR A 48 -23.37 -5.91 -29.66
C THR A 48 -24.07 -4.63 -30.16
N SER A 49 -25.36 -4.77 -30.44
CA SER A 49 -26.25 -3.77 -31.04
C SER A 49 -26.35 -2.46 -30.22
N PRO A 50 -26.65 -1.30 -30.84
CA PRO A 50 -26.57 0.04 -30.22
C PRO A 50 -27.45 0.25 -28.96
N THR A 51 -28.47 -0.57 -28.74
CA THR A 51 -29.33 -0.52 -27.54
C THR A 51 -28.65 -1.07 -26.28
N TYR A 52 -27.64 -1.95 -26.40
CA TYR A 52 -26.93 -2.54 -25.25
C TYR A 52 -25.83 -1.61 -24.71
N LYS A 53 -25.18 -0.84 -25.61
CA LYS A 53 -24.11 0.11 -25.27
C LYS A 53 -24.49 1.13 -24.20
N VAL A 54 -25.72 1.66 -24.21
CA VAL A 54 -26.13 2.73 -23.29
C VAL A 54 -26.29 2.23 -21.85
N LEU A 55 -26.70 0.98 -21.64
CA LEU A 55 -26.80 0.39 -20.29
C LEU A 55 -25.44 -0.13 -19.80
N GLU A 56 -24.62 -0.65 -20.71
CA GLU A 56 -23.26 -1.12 -20.41
C GLU A 56 -22.30 0.04 -20.10
N GLU A 57 -22.47 1.21 -20.74
CA GLU A 57 -21.69 2.41 -20.40
C GLU A 57 -21.85 2.83 -18.92
N GLY A 58 -23.04 2.70 -18.34
CA GLY A 58 -23.28 2.99 -16.91
C GLY A 58 -22.68 1.95 -15.95
N ALA A 59 -22.60 0.68 -16.35
CA ALA A 59 -21.97 -0.37 -15.55
C ALA A 59 -20.43 -0.32 -15.66
N ASN A 60 -19.92 0.05 -16.83
CA ASN A 60 -18.50 0.21 -17.09
C ASN A 60 -17.90 1.43 -16.39
N THR A 61 -18.64 2.53 -16.25
CA THR A 61 -18.18 3.70 -15.47
C THR A 61 -18.02 3.37 -13.98
N LEU A 62 -19.03 2.73 -13.37
CA LEU A 62 -18.97 2.32 -11.96
C LEU A 62 -17.81 1.35 -11.69
N SER A 63 -17.60 0.37 -12.57
CA SER A 63 -16.51 -0.61 -12.44
C SER A 63 -15.12 0.04 -12.58
N LYS A 64 -14.98 1.04 -13.46
CA LYS A 64 -13.75 1.82 -13.63
C LYS A 64 -13.47 2.73 -12.44
N GLU A 65 -14.48 3.34 -11.85
CA GLU A 65 -14.33 4.19 -10.65
C GLU A 65 -13.84 3.37 -9.45
N GLU A 66 -14.42 2.19 -9.20
CA GLU A 66 -13.97 1.30 -8.14
C GLU A 66 -12.53 0.81 -8.39
N THR A 67 -12.20 0.42 -9.62
CA THR A 67 -10.84 0.02 -10.01
C THR A 67 -9.83 1.15 -9.81
N THR A 68 -10.20 2.39 -10.16
CA THR A 68 -9.37 3.58 -9.94
C THR A 68 -9.11 3.78 -8.45
N ARG A 69 -10.14 3.63 -7.63
CA ARG A 69 -10.03 3.78 -6.17
C ARG A 69 -9.12 2.70 -5.56
N LEU A 70 -9.21 1.46 -6.05
CA LEU A 70 -8.31 0.38 -5.65
C LEU A 70 -6.87 0.68 -6.07
N ALA A 71 -6.65 1.10 -7.33
CA ALA A 71 -5.34 1.47 -7.84
C ALA A 71 -4.71 2.63 -7.03
N GLN A 72 -5.49 3.63 -6.66
CA GLN A 72 -5.04 4.73 -5.79
C GLN A 72 -4.62 4.25 -4.40
N ARG A 73 -5.37 3.31 -3.80
CA ARG A 73 -4.99 2.70 -2.51
C ARG A 73 -3.69 1.92 -2.63
N GLN A 74 -3.55 1.15 -3.72
CA GLN A 74 -2.36 0.37 -3.99
C GLN A 74 -1.13 1.26 -4.21
N LEU A 75 -1.28 2.36 -4.94
CA LEU A 75 -0.23 3.35 -5.12
C LEU A 75 0.23 3.96 -3.79
N LYS A 76 -0.72 4.34 -2.92
CA LYS A 76 -0.39 4.85 -1.57
C LYS A 76 0.33 3.80 -0.73
N PHE A 77 -0.02 2.52 -0.87
CA PHE A 77 0.67 1.43 -0.19
C PHE A 77 2.11 1.29 -0.68
N ILE A 78 2.35 1.31 -2.00
CA ILE A 78 3.70 1.29 -2.60
C ILE A 78 4.54 2.47 -2.10
N GLN A 79 3.99 3.69 -2.13
CA GLN A 79 4.66 4.89 -1.59
C GLN A 79 4.99 4.74 -0.10
N GLY A 80 4.09 4.12 0.68
CA GLY A 80 4.32 3.82 2.09
C GLY A 80 5.47 2.82 2.32
N LEU A 81 5.58 1.80 1.47
CA LEU A 81 6.69 0.83 1.51
C LEU A 81 8.02 1.46 1.12
N GLN A 82 8.05 2.28 0.06
CA GLN A 82 9.25 3.04 -0.34
C GLN A 82 9.69 4.00 0.78
N ALA A 83 8.76 4.73 1.39
CA ALA A 83 9.07 5.59 2.52
C ALA A 83 9.58 4.80 3.75
N ALA A 84 9.14 3.56 3.94
CA ALA A 84 9.65 2.68 4.98
C ALA A 84 11.10 2.26 4.71
N LEU A 85 11.46 1.94 3.45
CA LEU A 85 12.85 1.65 3.05
C LEU A 85 13.78 2.82 3.34
N VAL A 86 13.38 4.04 2.97
CA VAL A 86 14.17 5.25 3.27
C VAL A 86 14.38 5.43 4.78
N ARG A 87 13.38 5.11 5.62
CA ARG A 87 13.53 5.18 7.09
C ARG A 87 14.46 4.10 7.63
N ILE A 88 14.50 2.93 7.00
CA ILE A 88 15.44 1.88 7.34
C ILE A 88 16.87 2.36 7.06
N GLU A 89 17.12 2.95 5.90
CA GLU A 89 18.44 3.54 5.57
C GLU A 89 18.85 4.64 6.55
N ASN A 90 17.89 5.49 6.94
CA ASN A 90 18.10 6.54 7.95
C ASN A 90 18.14 6.02 9.39
N LYS A 91 17.98 4.70 9.64
CA LYS A 91 17.94 4.08 10.97
C LYS A 91 16.85 4.66 11.90
N THR A 92 15.78 5.20 11.31
CA THR A 92 14.60 5.76 12.02
C THR A 92 13.35 4.89 11.88
N TYR A 93 13.48 3.72 11.26
CA TYR A 93 12.39 2.78 11.09
C TYR A 93 11.90 2.24 12.44
N GLY A 94 10.57 2.10 12.56
CA GLY A 94 9.94 1.64 13.79
C GLY A 94 9.87 2.67 14.92
N ILE A 95 10.26 3.93 14.68
CA ILE A 95 10.04 5.03 15.63
C ILE A 95 8.72 5.72 15.29
N CYS A 96 7.82 5.84 16.27
CA CYS A 96 6.56 6.55 16.10
C CYS A 96 6.81 8.04 15.88
N ARG A 97 6.27 8.61 14.80
CA ARG A 97 6.43 10.04 14.51
C ARG A 97 5.81 10.98 15.54
N GLU A 98 4.72 10.56 16.20
CA GLU A 98 4.02 11.40 17.18
C GLU A 98 4.61 11.26 18.59
N THR A 99 4.83 10.02 19.05
CA THR A 99 5.24 9.76 20.44
C THR A 99 6.74 9.56 20.61
N GLY A 100 7.51 9.38 19.53
CA GLY A 100 8.93 9.03 19.59
C GLY A 100 9.21 7.63 20.15
N LYS A 101 8.19 6.85 20.50
CA LYS A 101 8.32 5.50 21.06
C LYS A 101 8.58 4.45 19.97
N LEU A 102 9.25 3.37 20.34
CA LEU A 102 9.45 2.21 19.48
C LEU A 102 8.10 1.50 19.21
N ILE A 103 7.76 1.29 17.94
CA ILE A 103 6.63 0.49 17.48
C ILE A 103 7.03 -0.98 17.59
N PRO A 104 6.22 -1.88 18.17
CA PRO A 104 6.59 -3.27 18.37
C PRO A 104 6.83 -4.02 17.04
N ALA A 105 7.84 -4.89 17.03
CA ALA A 105 8.32 -5.58 15.83
C ALA A 105 7.24 -6.45 15.17
N GLU A 106 6.42 -7.14 15.97
CA GLU A 106 5.28 -7.94 15.51
C GLU A 106 4.34 -7.13 14.59
N ARG A 107 4.14 -5.85 14.89
CA ARG A 107 3.26 -4.97 14.14
C ARG A 107 3.90 -4.51 12.85
N LEU A 108 5.21 -4.24 12.86
CA LEU A 108 5.96 -3.87 11.67
C LEU A 108 6.05 -5.06 10.69
N ARG A 109 6.14 -6.31 11.21
CA ARG A 109 6.07 -7.53 10.38
C ARG A 109 4.71 -7.65 9.68
N ALA A 110 3.61 -7.43 10.40
CA ALA A 110 2.27 -7.46 9.82
C ALA A 110 2.04 -6.30 8.83
N VAL A 111 2.36 -5.07 9.26
CA VAL A 111 2.06 -3.81 8.56
C VAL A 111 3.32 -2.95 8.47
N PRO A 112 4.20 -3.21 7.49
CA PRO A 112 5.53 -2.59 7.47
C PRO A 112 5.54 -1.11 7.06
N HIS A 113 4.45 -0.61 6.48
CA HIS A 113 4.26 0.81 6.17
C HIS A 113 3.71 1.63 7.36
N ALA A 114 3.44 1.00 8.52
CA ALA A 114 2.87 1.68 9.67
C ALA A 114 3.85 2.72 10.25
N THR A 115 3.40 3.98 10.32
CA THR A 115 4.22 5.13 10.75
C THR A 115 3.89 5.63 12.16
N LEU A 116 2.72 5.24 12.68
CA LEU A 116 2.16 5.68 13.96
C LEU A 116 2.02 4.48 14.89
N SER A 117 2.22 4.66 16.19
CA SER A 117 1.95 3.62 17.20
C SER A 117 0.45 3.34 17.35
N ILE A 118 0.08 2.22 17.98
CA ILE A 118 -1.33 1.88 18.26
C ILE A 118 -1.97 2.96 19.15
N GLU A 119 -1.22 3.45 20.15
CA GLU A 119 -1.65 4.55 21.03
C GLU A 119 -2.04 5.80 20.22
N ALA A 120 -1.18 6.22 19.29
CA ALA A 120 -1.40 7.42 18.48
C ALA A 120 -2.54 7.23 17.46
N LYS A 121 -2.67 6.03 16.87
CA LYS A 121 -3.78 5.69 15.97
C LYS A 121 -5.14 5.67 16.69
N ASN A 122 -5.17 5.32 17.98
CA ASN A 122 -6.41 5.33 18.77
C ASN A 122 -6.82 6.76 19.16
N SER A 123 -5.86 7.65 19.43
CA SER A 123 -6.14 9.07 19.72
C SER A 123 -6.64 9.87 18.51
N GLY A 124 -6.28 9.49 17.28
CA GLY A 124 -6.73 10.15 16.05
C GLY A 124 -8.13 9.76 15.56
N LYS A 125 -8.81 8.81 16.22
CA LYS A 125 -10.23 8.53 15.98
C LYS A 125 -11.08 9.30 17.01
N LYS A 126 -11.38 10.56 16.71
CA LYS A 126 -12.50 11.29 17.32
C LYS A 126 -13.43 11.73 16.23
#